data_AF-A0AA35P3J7-F1
#
_entry.id   AF-A0AA35P3J7-F1
#
_cell.length_a   1.000
_cell.length_b   1.000
_cell.length_c   1.000
_cell.angle_alpha   90.00
_cell.angle_beta   90.00
_cell.angle_gamma   90.00
#
_symmetry.space_group_name_H-M   'P 1'
#
loop_
_entity.id
_entity.type
_entity.pdbx_description
1 polymer ?
#
loop_
_entity_poly.entity_id
_entity_poly.type
_entity_poly.pdbx_seq_one_letter_code
_entity_poly.pdbx_strand_id
1 'polypeptide(L)'
;MPLQLGLLPAWELSLYLFVSFGFHFYSFYEVFQASREYEEELDREFELETDSLFGGFRKDPMDFEWNFWMEWGKGSILWLLFGHLTVSQLSSLYMEKYKPWFLMVYGMAACWFLLGTNGLAVIFLHVTFSYGVAQFKNPFLMWLGSLLLLSTLRVSALEEIKRGWYASESEYYLLLFTLTVRCLYYTSFGLEYCWYRSAEMTHHPFLWMLAYVFYYPVFHNGPIITFDGFYKQMNKQETCSLKFNLWVFIRGSVRILLWWWLAESMIHFMYIHAICSSPSHLEAVTYWTLGGLALAQVLFFYVKYLVLFGVPALVLRMDGLKSPDLPRCVSTMYSFSGMWRSFDVGLHTFLVRYIYIPMGGSRCNILKMLFSTAITFAFVSYWHGGYSYLWSWAILNWLGVAAENGVKRLVSLPAVLDLILVAKKKIWQVMTKEEGISCNADTVPCCTSHRNP
;
A
#
# COMPACT_ATOMS: atom_id res chain seq x y z
N MET A 1 -12.41 -0.34 31.68
CA MET A 1 -11.58 0.87 31.57
C MET A 1 -10.46 0.57 30.58
N PRO A 2 -10.24 1.35 29.51
CA PRO A 2 -9.04 1.21 28.72
C PRO A 2 -7.85 1.62 29.62
N LEU A 3 -6.82 0.77 29.73
CA LEU A 3 -5.56 1.18 30.34
C LEU A 3 -5.03 2.41 29.56
N GLN A 4 -4.99 3.58 30.19
CA GLN A 4 -4.10 4.65 29.74
C GLN A 4 -2.68 4.12 29.93
N LEU A 5 -2.05 3.64 28.85
CA LEU A 5 -0.60 3.49 28.86
C LEU A 5 -0.01 4.90 29.05
N GLY A 6 0.60 5.15 30.21
CA GLY A 6 1.40 6.35 30.40
C GLY A 6 2.49 6.43 29.34
N LEU A 7 2.79 7.64 28.85
CA LEU A 7 3.98 7.84 28.02
C LEU A 7 5.22 7.45 28.83
N LEU A 8 6.16 6.76 28.18
CA LEU A 8 7.46 6.47 28.77
C LEU A 8 8.16 7.78 29.17
N PRO A 9 8.96 7.79 30.26
CA PRO A 9 9.82 8.90 30.60
C PRO A 9 10.69 9.32 29.40
N ALA A 10 10.96 10.63 29.27
CA ALA A 10 11.68 11.17 28.12
C ALA A 10 13.08 10.55 27.93
N TRP A 11 13.76 10.18 29.02
CA TRP A 11 15.08 9.55 28.97
C TRP A 11 15.00 8.11 28.43
N GLU A 12 13.98 7.33 28.80
CA GLU A 12 13.75 5.99 28.27
C GLU A 12 13.45 6.07 26.78
N LEU A 13 12.56 6.97 26.38
CA LEU A 13 12.23 7.19 24.97
C LEU A 13 13.48 7.59 24.17
N SER A 14 14.31 8.48 24.72
CA SER A 14 15.56 8.91 24.08
C SER A 14 16.55 7.76 23.94
N LEU A 15 16.68 6.91 24.97
CA LEU A 15 17.51 5.72 24.93
C LEU A 15 17.01 4.73 23.86
N TYR A 16 15.71 4.45 23.81
CA TYR A 16 15.13 3.57 22.79
C TYR A 16 15.36 4.10 21.38
N LEU A 17 15.20 5.42 21.17
CA LEU A 17 15.49 6.03 19.88
C LEU A 17 16.97 5.93 19.52
N PHE A 18 17.87 6.28 20.45
CA PHE A 18 19.31 6.22 20.22
C PHE A 18 19.77 4.79 19.85
N VAL A 19 19.33 3.79 20.63
CA VAL A 19 19.67 2.38 20.39
C VAL A 19 19.08 1.91 19.06
N SER A 20 17.81 2.25 18.78
CA SER A 20 17.16 1.85 17.52
C SER A 20 17.85 2.46 16.30
N PHE A 21 18.12 3.77 16.31
CA PHE A 21 18.85 4.42 15.22
C PHE A 21 20.29 3.92 15.10
N GLY A 22 20.96 3.63 16.21
CA GLY A 22 22.29 3.02 16.23
C GLY A 22 22.31 1.67 15.53
N PHE A 23 21.33 0.80 15.81
CA PHE A 23 21.20 -0.48 15.12
C PHE A 23 20.91 -0.32 13.62
N HIS A 24 19.99 0.55 13.23
CA HIS A 24 19.71 0.80 11.80
C HIS A 24 20.95 1.32 11.08
N PHE A 25 21.65 2.28 11.69
CA PHE A 25 22.86 2.86 11.11
C PHE A 25 23.97 1.82 10.96
N TYR A 26 24.23 1.03 12.01
CA TYR A 26 25.22 -0.04 11.95
C TYR A 26 24.87 -1.08 10.88
N SER A 27 23.61 -1.53 10.84
CA SER A 27 23.14 -2.46 9.80
C SER A 27 23.30 -1.91 8.39
N PHE A 28 22.98 -0.63 8.15
CA PHE A 28 23.18 -0.01 6.83
C PHE A 28 24.65 0.23 6.51
N TYR A 29 25.47 0.51 7.51
CA TYR A 29 26.91 0.62 7.33
C TYR A 29 27.51 -0.72 6.88
N GLU A 30 27.11 -1.84 7.47
CA GLU A 30 27.55 -3.18 7.03
C GLU A 30 27.12 -3.49 5.59
N VAL A 31 25.91 -3.09 5.19
CA VAL A 31 25.47 -3.22 3.78
C VAL A 31 26.26 -2.32 2.85
N PHE A 32 26.52 -1.07 3.25
CA PHE A 32 27.35 -0.15 2.48
C PHE A 32 28.76 -0.71 2.28
N GLN A 33 29.38 -1.24 3.33
CA GLN A 33 30.71 -1.85 3.24
C GLN A 33 30.73 -3.04 2.29
N ALA A 34 29.78 -3.97 2.41
CA ALA A 34 29.66 -5.09 1.46
C ALA A 34 29.40 -4.61 0.03
N SER A 35 28.61 -3.55 -0.16
CA SER A 35 28.36 -2.97 -1.48
C SER A 35 29.64 -2.39 -2.10
N ARG A 36 30.53 -1.82 -1.29
CA ARG A 36 31.85 -1.34 -1.76
C ARG A 36 32.82 -2.49 -2.03
N GLU A 37 32.81 -3.51 -1.21
CA GLU A 37 33.68 -4.68 -1.35
C GLU A 37 33.40 -5.44 -2.66
N TYR A 38 32.13 -5.66 -2.98
CA TYR A 38 31.71 -6.40 -4.18
C TYR A 38 31.40 -5.52 -5.40
N GLU A 39 31.68 -4.21 -5.36
CA GLU A 39 31.28 -3.27 -6.41
C GLU A 39 31.72 -3.68 -7.81
N GLU A 40 32.98 -4.11 -7.97
CA GLU A 40 33.55 -4.52 -9.26
C GLU A 40 32.96 -5.84 -9.79
N GLU A 41 32.58 -6.75 -8.90
CA GLU A 41 31.98 -8.03 -9.26
C GLU A 41 30.51 -7.85 -9.66
N LEU A 42 29.78 -7.07 -8.85
CA LEU A 42 28.39 -6.70 -9.13
C LEU A 42 28.25 -5.84 -10.39
N ASP A 43 29.21 -4.96 -10.67
CA ASP A 43 29.23 -4.18 -11.91
C ASP A 43 29.41 -5.05 -13.15
N ARG A 44 30.28 -6.08 -13.08
CA ARG A 44 30.45 -7.02 -14.18
C ARG A 44 29.21 -7.89 -14.41
N GLU A 45 28.47 -8.20 -13.34
CA GLU A 45 27.29 -9.07 -13.40
C GLU A 45 26.01 -8.29 -13.80
N PHE A 46 25.82 -7.08 -13.27
CA PHE A 46 24.57 -6.34 -13.35
C PHE A 46 24.68 -4.97 -14.04
N GLU A 47 25.86 -4.58 -14.51
CA GLU A 47 26.13 -3.31 -15.20
C GLU A 47 25.62 -2.11 -14.39
N LEU A 48 26.30 -1.78 -13.29
CA LEU A 48 25.84 -0.72 -12.40
C LEU A 48 25.83 0.62 -13.14
N GLU A 49 24.71 1.35 -13.00
CA GLU A 49 24.53 2.62 -13.71
C GLU A 49 25.45 3.69 -13.14
N THR A 50 26.01 4.54 -14.00
CA THR A 50 26.85 5.67 -13.57
C THR A 50 26.04 6.95 -13.53
N ASP A 51 25.98 7.60 -12.35
CA ASP A 51 25.34 8.91 -12.18
C ASP A 51 26.33 9.93 -11.58
N SER A 52 26.35 11.12 -12.19
CA SER A 52 27.12 12.26 -11.71
C SER A 52 26.46 13.00 -10.54
N LEU A 53 25.14 12.85 -10.36
CA LEU A 53 24.35 13.55 -9.33
C LEU A 53 24.72 13.10 -7.91
N PHE A 54 25.10 11.83 -7.75
CA PHE A 54 25.46 11.24 -6.46
C PHE A 54 26.98 11.10 -6.31
N GLY A 55 27.74 12.11 -6.72
CA GLY A 55 29.19 12.17 -6.45
C GLY A 55 30.02 11.06 -7.09
N GLY A 56 29.52 10.45 -8.17
CA GLY A 56 30.19 9.37 -8.90
C GLY A 56 29.99 7.97 -8.32
N PHE A 57 29.16 7.82 -7.28
CA PHE A 57 28.71 6.49 -6.83
C PHE A 57 27.87 5.84 -7.94
N ARG A 58 28.08 4.55 -8.18
CA ARG A 58 27.25 3.78 -9.11
C ARG A 58 25.91 3.45 -8.47
N LYS A 59 24.90 3.21 -9.30
CA LYS A 59 23.52 2.94 -8.91
C LYS A 59 23.18 1.47 -9.15
N ASP A 60 22.53 0.84 -8.17
CA ASP A 60 21.94 -0.49 -8.30
C ASP A 60 20.68 -0.45 -9.20
N PRO A 61 20.70 -1.11 -10.38
CA PRO A 61 19.58 -1.10 -11.32
C PRO A 61 18.62 -2.29 -11.13
N MET A 62 18.78 -3.11 -10.09
CA MET A 62 18.06 -4.38 -9.99
C MET A 62 16.64 -4.30 -9.41
N ASP A 63 16.20 -3.15 -8.87
CA ASP A 63 14.77 -2.95 -8.59
C ASP A 63 14.00 -2.58 -9.86
N PHE A 64 13.47 -3.61 -10.53
CA PHE A 64 12.68 -3.46 -11.76
C PHE A 64 11.56 -2.43 -11.63
N GLU A 65 10.81 -2.43 -10.53
CA GLU A 65 9.65 -1.54 -10.37
C GLU A 65 10.09 -0.07 -10.26
N TRP A 66 11.11 0.23 -9.46
CA TRP A 66 11.66 1.57 -9.32
C TRP A 66 12.14 2.10 -10.66
N ASN A 67 12.97 1.32 -11.37
CA ASN A 67 13.50 1.74 -12.67
C ASN A 67 12.40 1.88 -13.72
N PHE A 68 11.44 0.96 -13.76
CA PHE A 68 10.27 1.06 -14.63
C PHE A 68 9.52 2.39 -14.45
N TRP A 69 9.22 2.79 -13.21
CA TRP A 69 8.49 4.04 -12.95
C TRP A 69 9.36 5.30 -13.08
N MET A 70 10.66 5.23 -12.76
CA MET A 70 11.56 6.39 -12.81
C MET A 70 12.11 6.69 -14.20
N GLU A 71 12.31 5.69 -15.06
CA GLU A 71 12.83 5.90 -16.41
C GLU A 71 11.69 6.06 -17.42
N TRP A 72 10.82 5.05 -17.51
CA TRP A 72 9.73 5.04 -18.48
C TRP A 72 8.55 5.90 -18.00
N GLY A 73 8.17 5.77 -16.73
CA GLY A 73 7.04 6.51 -16.15
C GLY A 73 7.26 8.02 -16.04
N LYS A 74 8.48 8.47 -15.73
CA LYS A 74 8.81 9.89 -15.49
C LYS A 74 8.58 10.78 -16.70
N GLY A 75 8.79 10.26 -17.91
CA GLY A 75 8.51 10.99 -19.15
C GLY A 75 7.01 11.18 -19.35
N SER A 76 6.32 10.15 -19.81
CA SER A 76 4.95 10.31 -20.31
C SER A 76 3.89 10.41 -19.21
N ILE A 77 4.03 9.68 -18.10
CA ILE A 77 2.98 9.61 -17.07
C ILE A 77 2.91 10.91 -16.26
N LEU A 78 4.04 11.50 -15.88
CA LEU A 78 4.06 12.77 -15.14
C LEU A 78 3.44 13.91 -15.95
N TRP A 79 3.72 13.99 -17.25
CA TRP A 79 3.09 15.00 -18.12
C TRP A 79 1.57 14.80 -18.23
N LEU A 80 1.10 13.57 -18.30
CA LEU A 80 -0.33 13.27 -18.31
C LEU A 80 -0.99 13.51 -16.95
N LEU A 81 -0.27 13.34 -15.84
CA LEU A 81 -0.79 13.72 -14.51
C LEU A 81 -0.91 15.25 -14.40
N PHE A 82 0.04 16.00 -14.95
CA PHE A 82 -0.05 17.45 -15.05
C PHE A 82 -1.19 17.90 -15.97
N GLY A 83 -1.39 17.22 -17.10
CA GLY A 83 -2.53 17.46 -17.99
C GLY A 83 -3.86 17.16 -17.31
N HIS A 84 -3.96 16.05 -16.57
CA HIS A 84 -5.14 15.74 -15.74
C HIS A 84 -5.43 16.85 -14.75
N LEU A 85 -4.42 17.33 -14.02
CA LEU A 85 -4.55 18.44 -13.08
C LEU A 85 -5.09 19.68 -13.77
N THR A 86 -4.56 20.01 -14.95
CA THR A 86 -5.02 21.15 -15.74
C THR A 86 -6.50 21.02 -16.10
N VAL A 87 -6.92 19.86 -16.62
CA VAL A 87 -8.34 19.58 -16.94
C VAL A 87 -9.22 19.62 -15.69
N SER A 88 -8.73 19.08 -14.57
CA SER A 88 -9.44 19.09 -13.29
C SER A 88 -9.66 20.51 -12.76
N GLN A 89 -8.65 21.37 -12.77
CA GLN A 89 -8.78 22.75 -12.31
C GLN A 89 -9.68 23.56 -13.26
N LEU A 90 -9.52 23.42 -14.58
CA LEU A 90 -10.37 24.10 -15.56
C LEU A 90 -11.84 23.68 -15.44
N SER A 91 -12.11 22.38 -15.31
CA SER A 91 -13.47 21.88 -15.13
C SER A 91 -14.07 22.33 -13.80
N SER A 92 -13.29 22.39 -12.71
CA SER A 92 -13.73 22.98 -11.43
C SER A 92 -14.06 24.47 -11.54
N LEU A 93 -13.34 25.24 -12.36
CA LEU A 93 -13.57 26.69 -12.51
C LEU A 93 -14.79 27.01 -13.38
N TYR A 94 -14.99 26.27 -14.48
CA TYR A 94 -15.99 26.62 -15.50
C TYR A 94 -17.23 25.72 -15.49
N MET A 95 -17.09 24.44 -15.12
CA MET A 95 -18.11 23.40 -15.35
C MET A 95 -18.10 22.33 -14.24
N GLU A 96 -18.13 22.76 -12.97
CA GLU A 96 -17.92 21.88 -11.79
C GLU A 96 -18.80 20.63 -11.82
N LYS A 97 -20.09 20.79 -12.16
CA LYS A 97 -21.06 19.69 -12.28
C LYS A 97 -20.65 18.59 -13.28
N TYR A 98 -19.88 18.93 -14.31
CA TYR A 98 -19.48 18.01 -15.38
C TYR A 98 -18.04 17.51 -15.24
N LYS A 99 -17.33 17.92 -14.18
CA LYS A 99 -15.95 17.49 -13.91
C LYS A 99 -15.71 15.99 -14.04
N PRO A 100 -16.55 15.07 -13.51
CA PRO A 100 -16.29 13.63 -13.61
C PRO A 100 -16.21 13.14 -15.06
N TRP A 101 -16.99 13.76 -15.95
CA TRP A 101 -17.05 13.40 -17.36
C TRP A 101 -15.85 13.94 -18.14
N PHE A 102 -15.40 15.15 -17.84
CA PHE A 102 -14.16 15.68 -18.40
C PHE A 102 -12.96 14.83 -17.99
N LEU A 103 -12.88 14.42 -16.73
CA LEU A 103 -11.82 13.55 -16.23
C LEU A 103 -11.90 12.15 -16.85
N MET A 104 -13.10 11.60 -17.06
CA MET A 104 -13.30 10.34 -17.78
C MET A 104 -12.75 10.41 -19.20
N VAL A 105 -13.14 11.44 -19.97
CA VAL A 105 -12.68 11.62 -21.36
C VAL A 105 -11.18 11.82 -21.41
N TYR A 106 -10.63 12.62 -20.49
CA TYR A 106 -9.18 12.80 -20.38
C TYR A 106 -8.47 11.48 -20.08
N GLY A 107 -8.94 10.71 -19.11
CA GLY A 107 -8.33 9.42 -18.76
C GLY A 107 -8.40 8.39 -19.88
N MET A 108 -9.48 8.38 -20.67
CA MET A 108 -9.58 7.56 -21.88
C MET A 108 -8.57 8.00 -22.94
N ALA A 109 -8.40 9.32 -23.15
CA ALA A 109 -7.42 9.85 -24.08
C ALA A 109 -5.97 9.57 -23.64
N ALA A 110 -5.68 9.74 -22.34
CA ALA A 110 -4.39 9.42 -21.76
C ALA A 110 -4.07 7.91 -21.86
N CYS A 111 -5.07 7.06 -21.62
CA CYS A 111 -4.95 5.61 -21.84
C CYS A 111 -4.66 5.29 -23.30
N TRP A 112 -5.35 5.92 -24.26
CA TRP A 112 -5.09 5.72 -25.68
C TRP A 112 -3.68 6.17 -26.08
N PHE A 113 -3.22 7.30 -25.53
CA PHE A 113 -1.87 7.81 -25.79
C PHE A 113 -0.78 6.85 -25.28
N LEU A 114 -0.95 6.23 -24.11
CA LEU A 114 0.06 5.35 -23.51
C LEU A 114 -0.02 3.90 -23.97
N LEU A 115 -1.23 3.37 -24.16
CA LEU A 115 -1.48 1.94 -24.41
C LEU A 115 -2.03 1.65 -25.81
N GLY A 116 -2.18 2.68 -26.64
CA GLY A 116 -2.71 2.58 -27.99
C GLY A 116 -4.17 2.13 -28.04
N THR A 117 -4.63 1.85 -29.26
CA THR A 117 -6.00 1.40 -29.51
C THR A 117 -6.27 0.02 -28.91
N ASN A 118 -5.30 -0.90 -28.97
CA ASN A 118 -5.46 -2.26 -28.46
C ASN A 118 -5.59 -2.28 -26.93
N GLY A 119 -4.73 -1.55 -26.21
CA GLY A 119 -4.81 -1.47 -24.75
C GLY A 119 -6.12 -0.82 -24.28
N LEU A 120 -6.52 0.28 -24.90
CA LEU A 120 -7.81 0.92 -24.62
C LEU A 120 -8.99 -0.04 -24.86
N ALA A 121 -8.98 -0.75 -26.00
CA ALA A 121 -10.03 -1.70 -26.35
C ALA A 121 -10.16 -2.85 -25.35
N VAL A 122 -9.05 -3.42 -24.87
CA VAL A 122 -9.07 -4.49 -23.85
C VAL A 122 -9.61 -3.99 -22.52
N ILE A 123 -9.23 -2.78 -22.09
CA ILE A 123 -9.77 -2.20 -20.85
C ILE A 123 -11.27 -1.99 -20.98
N PHE A 124 -11.75 -1.48 -22.12
CA PHE A 124 -13.18 -1.36 -22.41
C PHE A 124 -13.89 -2.72 -22.42
N LEU A 125 -13.27 -3.75 -22.97
CA LEU A 125 -13.82 -5.10 -22.99
C LEU A 125 -13.97 -5.64 -21.56
N HIS A 126 -12.95 -5.50 -20.71
CA HIS A 126 -12.99 -5.90 -19.30
C HIS A 126 -14.10 -5.14 -18.54
N VAL A 127 -14.20 -3.83 -18.74
CA VAL A 127 -15.25 -3.00 -18.12
C VAL A 127 -16.64 -3.42 -18.56
N THR A 128 -16.85 -3.62 -19.86
CA THR A 128 -18.15 -3.98 -20.43
C THR A 128 -18.57 -5.38 -19.97
N PHE A 129 -17.64 -6.34 -19.97
CA PHE A 129 -17.88 -7.67 -19.43
C PHE A 129 -18.25 -7.60 -17.94
N SER A 130 -17.46 -6.90 -17.13
CA SER A 130 -17.73 -6.74 -15.70
C SER A 130 -19.05 -6.05 -15.43
N TYR A 131 -19.44 -5.05 -16.24
CA TYR A 131 -20.73 -4.40 -16.12
C TYR A 131 -21.90 -5.33 -16.47
N GLY A 132 -21.72 -6.16 -17.52
CA GLY A 132 -22.68 -7.20 -17.89
C GLY A 132 -22.88 -8.21 -16.77
N VAL A 133 -21.79 -8.69 -16.15
CA VAL A 133 -21.85 -9.57 -14.97
C VAL A 133 -22.55 -8.89 -13.78
N ALA A 134 -22.30 -7.60 -13.56
CA ALA A 134 -22.95 -6.84 -12.48
C ALA A 134 -24.48 -6.74 -12.66
N GLN A 135 -25.01 -6.79 -13.89
CA GLN A 135 -26.46 -6.75 -14.12
C GLN A 135 -27.21 -7.93 -13.49
N PHE A 136 -26.55 -9.08 -13.31
CA PHE A 136 -27.14 -10.24 -12.63
C PHE A 136 -27.30 -10.04 -11.12
N LYS A 137 -26.75 -8.94 -10.56
CA LYS A 137 -26.81 -8.60 -9.12
C LYS A 137 -26.40 -9.74 -8.19
N ASN A 138 -25.43 -10.54 -8.63
CA ASN A 138 -24.91 -11.68 -7.89
C ASN A 138 -23.43 -11.47 -7.56
N PRO A 139 -23.08 -11.24 -6.27
CA PRO A 139 -21.69 -11.05 -5.85
C PRO A 139 -20.77 -12.23 -6.18
N PHE A 140 -21.28 -13.46 -6.20
CA PHE A 140 -20.48 -14.64 -6.57
C PHE A 140 -20.08 -14.61 -8.04
N LEU A 141 -21.03 -14.30 -8.94
CA LEU A 141 -20.74 -14.14 -10.36
C LEU A 141 -19.76 -12.99 -10.59
N MET A 142 -19.87 -11.90 -9.82
CA MET A 142 -18.94 -10.78 -9.89
C MET A 142 -17.51 -11.22 -9.57
N TRP A 143 -17.30 -11.92 -8.44
CA TRP A 143 -16.00 -12.45 -8.09
C TRP A 143 -15.47 -13.47 -9.11
N LEU A 144 -16.31 -14.37 -9.59
CA LEU A 144 -15.95 -15.33 -10.63
C LEU A 144 -15.49 -14.61 -11.91
N GLY A 145 -16.26 -13.62 -12.36
CA GLY A 145 -15.92 -12.80 -13.52
C GLY A 145 -14.60 -12.05 -13.35
N SER A 146 -14.37 -11.44 -12.20
CA SER A 146 -13.12 -10.74 -11.90
C SER A 146 -11.91 -11.67 -11.87
N LEU A 147 -12.03 -12.86 -11.27
CA LEU A 147 -10.96 -13.86 -11.25
C LEU A 147 -10.70 -14.45 -12.64
N LEU A 148 -11.73 -14.61 -13.47
CA LEU A 148 -11.56 -15.00 -14.87
C LEU A 148 -10.82 -13.92 -15.66
N LEU A 149 -11.22 -12.64 -15.55
CA LEU A 149 -10.51 -11.53 -16.20
C LEU A 149 -9.07 -11.36 -15.70
N LEU A 150 -8.78 -11.73 -14.45
CA LEU A 150 -7.42 -11.74 -13.92
C LEU A 150 -6.63 -12.94 -14.49
N SER A 151 -7.27 -14.11 -14.62
CA SER A 151 -6.71 -15.29 -15.28
C SER A 151 -6.29 -15.01 -16.72
N THR A 152 -7.06 -14.23 -17.49
CA THR A 152 -6.72 -13.92 -18.89
C THR A 152 -5.38 -13.18 -19.03
N LEU A 153 -4.90 -12.51 -17.97
CA LEU A 153 -3.58 -11.89 -17.95
C LEU A 153 -2.44 -12.92 -17.95
N ARG A 154 -2.73 -14.16 -17.53
CA ARG A 154 -1.76 -15.24 -17.30
C ARG A 154 -1.84 -16.39 -18.30
N VAL A 155 -2.86 -16.40 -19.17
CA VAL A 155 -2.98 -17.41 -20.23
C VAL A 155 -1.91 -17.13 -21.28
N SER A 156 -0.97 -18.07 -21.47
CA SER A 156 0.19 -17.91 -22.36
C SER A 156 -0.17 -17.41 -23.76
N ALA A 157 -1.20 -17.98 -24.38
CA ALA A 157 -1.65 -17.54 -25.70
C ALA A 157 -2.11 -16.07 -25.73
N LEU A 158 -2.81 -15.62 -24.68
CA LEU A 158 -3.25 -14.22 -24.58
C LEU A 158 -2.12 -13.29 -24.19
N GLU A 159 -1.16 -13.77 -23.39
CA GLU A 159 0.05 -13.05 -23.04
C GLU A 159 0.90 -12.76 -24.28
N GLU A 160 1.17 -13.76 -25.13
CA GLU A 160 1.91 -13.59 -26.39
C GLU A 160 1.22 -12.60 -27.33
N ILE A 161 -0.11 -12.69 -27.47
CA ILE A 161 -0.90 -11.75 -28.30
C ILE A 161 -0.74 -10.31 -27.77
N LYS A 162 -0.94 -10.10 -26.47
CA LYS A 162 -0.85 -8.76 -25.86
C LYS A 162 0.57 -8.20 -25.94
N ARG A 163 1.58 -9.05 -25.73
CA ARG A 163 2.99 -8.68 -25.82
C ARG A 163 3.35 -8.28 -27.24
N GLY A 164 2.84 -8.98 -28.25
CA GLY A 164 3.01 -8.65 -29.66
C GLY A 164 2.36 -7.35 -30.14
N TRP A 165 1.55 -6.67 -29.32
CA TRP A 165 1.02 -5.34 -29.66
C TRP A 165 2.01 -4.19 -29.44
N TYR A 166 3.05 -4.43 -28.65
CA TYR A 166 3.95 -3.38 -28.19
C TYR A 166 5.36 -3.60 -28.71
N ALA A 167 6.10 -2.50 -28.91
CA ALA A 167 7.47 -2.55 -29.38
C ALA A 167 8.46 -2.83 -28.24
N SER A 168 8.07 -2.49 -27.01
CA SER A 168 8.89 -2.65 -25.82
C SER A 168 8.18 -3.45 -24.72
N GLU A 169 8.97 -4.15 -23.90
CA GLU A 169 8.46 -4.84 -22.71
C GLU A 169 7.80 -3.89 -21.72
N SER A 170 8.34 -2.67 -21.57
CA SER A 170 7.82 -1.66 -20.65
C SER A 170 6.36 -1.28 -20.98
N GLU A 171 6.02 -1.10 -22.25
CA GLU A 171 4.63 -0.80 -22.66
C GLU A 171 3.69 -1.97 -22.34
N TYR A 172 4.14 -3.21 -22.59
CA TYR A 172 3.39 -4.41 -22.23
C TYR A 172 3.21 -4.52 -20.71
N TYR A 173 4.25 -4.28 -19.92
CA TYR A 173 4.16 -4.26 -18.46
C TYR A 173 3.25 -3.15 -17.94
N LEU A 174 3.23 -1.97 -18.57
CA LEU A 174 2.25 -0.93 -18.23
C LEU A 174 0.82 -1.44 -18.45
N LEU A 175 0.53 -2.11 -19.57
CA LEU A 175 -0.79 -2.71 -19.80
C LEU A 175 -1.11 -3.72 -18.69
N LEU A 176 -0.16 -4.58 -18.32
CA LEU A 176 -0.34 -5.59 -17.29
C LEU A 176 -0.63 -4.97 -15.92
N PHE A 177 0.15 -3.98 -15.49
CA PHE A 177 -0.10 -3.22 -14.25
C PHE A 177 -1.48 -2.57 -14.29
N THR A 178 -1.82 -1.92 -15.40
CA THR A 178 -3.11 -1.24 -15.58
C THR A 178 -4.27 -2.23 -15.44
N LEU A 179 -4.27 -3.33 -16.18
CA LEU A 179 -5.35 -4.33 -16.13
C LEU A 179 -5.48 -4.96 -14.74
N THR A 180 -4.35 -5.21 -14.09
CA THR A 180 -4.30 -5.77 -12.73
C THR A 180 -4.92 -4.81 -11.72
N VAL A 181 -4.54 -3.52 -11.75
CA VAL A 181 -5.13 -2.51 -10.85
C VAL A 181 -6.60 -2.26 -11.21
N ARG A 182 -6.94 -2.11 -12.50
CA ARG A 182 -8.32 -1.89 -12.95
C ARG A 182 -9.25 -3.03 -12.55
N CYS A 183 -8.72 -4.25 -12.36
CA CYS A 183 -9.48 -5.37 -11.80
C CYS A 183 -10.11 -5.06 -10.45
N LEU A 184 -9.39 -4.39 -9.56
CA LEU A 184 -9.94 -3.96 -8.27
C LEU A 184 -11.07 -2.93 -8.46
N TYR A 185 -10.95 -2.04 -9.44
CA TYR A 185 -11.91 -0.97 -9.68
C TYR A 185 -13.24 -1.52 -10.23
N TYR A 186 -13.22 -2.28 -11.32
CA TYR A 186 -14.49 -2.82 -11.84
C TYR A 186 -15.12 -3.86 -10.89
N THR A 187 -14.32 -4.58 -10.08
CA THR A 187 -14.83 -5.44 -9.01
C THR A 187 -15.51 -4.64 -7.91
N SER A 188 -14.86 -3.56 -7.44
CA SER A 188 -15.42 -2.66 -6.44
C SER A 188 -16.75 -2.07 -6.93
N PHE A 189 -16.80 -1.55 -8.15
CA PHE A 189 -18.05 -1.06 -8.75
C PHE A 189 -19.12 -2.15 -8.80
N GLY A 190 -18.79 -3.32 -9.35
CA GLY A 190 -19.76 -4.39 -9.55
C GLY A 190 -20.35 -4.93 -8.25
N LEU A 191 -19.53 -5.04 -7.19
CA LEU A 191 -20.00 -5.48 -5.88
C LEU A 191 -20.92 -4.45 -5.21
N GLU A 192 -20.57 -3.15 -5.26
CA GLU A 192 -21.45 -2.09 -4.77
C GLU A 192 -22.76 -2.06 -5.57
N TYR A 193 -22.69 -2.22 -6.89
CA TYR A 193 -23.87 -2.31 -7.77
C TYR A 193 -24.79 -3.48 -7.39
N CYS A 194 -24.22 -4.61 -6.98
CA CYS A 194 -24.99 -5.78 -6.51
C CYS A 194 -25.66 -5.53 -5.15
N TRP A 195 -25.00 -4.79 -4.25
CA TRP A 195 -25.49 -4.57 -2.89
C TRP A 195 -26.48 -3.41 -2.76
N TYR A 196 -26.33 -2.33 -3.53
CA TYR A 196 -27.24 -1.20 -3.48
C TYR A 196 -28.56 -1.48 -4.22
N ARG A 197 -29.70 -1.12 -3.62
CA ARG A 197 -31.01 -1.22 -4.29
C ARG A 197 -31.13 -0.14 -5.37
N SER A 198 -31.68 -0.55 -6.51
CA SER A 198 -31.83 0.20 -7.76
C SER A 198 -32.37 1.64 -7.66
N ALA A 199 -33.00 2.04 -6.55
CA ALA A 199 -33.58 3.36 -6.35
C ALA A 199 -32.56 4.42 -5.92
N GLU A 200 -31.43 4.03 -5.31
CA GLU A 200 -30.35 4.95 -4.89
C GLU A 200 -29.22 5.06 -5.93
N MET A 201 -29.28 4.25 -6.99
CA MET A 201 -28.25 4.24 -8.01
C MET A 201 -28.36 5.46 -8.92
N THR A 202 -27.26 6.21 -8.88
CA THR A 202 -26.73 7.16 -9.86
C THR A 202 -27.43 7.13 -11.22
N HIS A 203 -27.94 8.26 -11.71
CA HIS A 203 -28.27 8.40 -13.13
C HIS A 203 -27.02 8.03 -13.96
N HIS A 204 -27.16 7.11 -14.92
CA HIS A 204 -26.08 6.58 -15.78
C HIS A 204 -24.99 5.74 -15.06
N PRO A 205 -25.33 4.57 -14.50
CA PRO A 205 -24.39 3.73 -13.75
C PRO A 205 -23.17 3.29 -14.57
N PHE A 206 -23.35 2.98 -15.87
CA PHE A 206 -22.23 2.60 -16.74
C PHE A 206 -21.24 3.75 -16.96
N LEU A 207 -21.73 4.99 -17.14
CA LEU A 207 -20.83 6.14 -17.29
C LEU A 207 -20.05 6.40 -16.00
N TRP A 208 -20.67 6.25 -14.83
CA TRP A 208 -19.96 6.35 -13.56
C TRP A 208 -18.90 5.26 -13.36
N MET A 209 -19.17 4.04 -13.84
CA MET A 209 -18.16 2.99 -13.89
C MET A 209 -16.98 3.38 -14.77
N LEU A 210 -17.24 3.94 -15.96
CA LEU A 210 -16.18 4.43 -16.84
C LEU A 210 -15.39 5.57 -16.21
N ALA A 211 -16.06 6.58 -15.62
CA ALA A 211 -15.39 7.69 -14.95
C ALA A 211 -14.51 7.22 -13.79
N TYR A 212 -14.94 6.19 -13.06
CA TYR A 212 -14.18 5.59 -11.97
C TYR A 212 -13.00 4.74 -12.47
N VAL A 213 -13.22 3.89 -13.48
CA VAL A 213 -12.17 3.03 -14.04
C VAL A 213 -11.11 3.84 -14.77
N PHE A 214 -11.50 4.88 -15.52
CA PHE A 214 -10.59 5.76 -16.26
C PHE A 214 -10.13 6.98 -15.45
N TYR A 215 -10.37 7.03 -14.13
CA TYR A 215 -9.82 8.11 -13.32
C TYR A 215 -8.28 8.04 -13.31
N TYR A 216 -7.66 8.90 -14.12
CA TYR A 216 -6.25 8.82 -14.49
C TYR A 216 -5.24 8.81 -13.31
N PRO A 217 -5.41 9.60 -12.24
CA PRO A 217 -4.39 9.76 -11.20
C PRO A 217 -3.95 8.46 -10.53
N VAL A 218 -4.86 7.50 -10.42
CA VAL A 218 -4.62 6.18 -9.81
C VAL A 218 -4.78 5.05 -10.83
N PHE A 219 -4.73 5.36 -12.12
CA PHE A 219 -5.09 4.44 -13.21
C PHE A 219 -4.12 3.26 -13.33
N HIS A 220 -2.83 3.57 -13.44
CA HIS A 220 -1.76 2.57 -13.60
C HIS A 220 -1.21 2.09 -12.26
N ASN A 221 -1.05 3.01 -11.31
CA ASN A 221 -0.49 2.77 -9.97
C ASN A 221 -1.00 3.84 -9.00
N GLY A 222 -0.89 3.58 -7.70
CA GLY A 222 -1.29 4.51 -6.64
C GLY A 222 -2.25 3.89 -5.62
N PRO A 223 -2.67 4.67 -4.62
CA PRO A 223 -3.54 4.16 -3.56
C PRO A 223 -4.91 3.78 -4.11
N ILE A 224 -5.38 2.57 -3.77
CA ILE A 224 -6.68 2.09 -4.20
C ILE A 224 -7.81 2.86 -3.51
N ILE A 225 -8.74 3.38 -4.29
CA ILE A 225 -9.98 4.00 -3.80
C ILE A 225 -11.12 3.02 -4.08
N THR A 226 -12.14 2.97 -3.21
CA THR A 226 -13.35 2.18 -3.48
C THR A 226 -14.37 3.00 -4.27
N PHE A 227 -15.25 2.34 -5.03
CA PHE A 227 -16.26 3.04 -5.85
C PHE A 227 -17.17 3.94 -5.01
N ASP A 228 -17.69 3.43 -3.89
CA ASP A 228 -18.52 4.19 -2.96
C ASP A 228 -17.80 5.46 -2.44
N GLY A 229 -16.51 5.32 -2.12
CA GLY A 229 -15.67 6.43 -1.68
C GLY A 229 -15.43 7.46 -2.79
N PHE A 230 -15.12 7.01 -4.00
CA PHE A 230 -14.93 7.87 -5.17
C PHE A 230 -16.21 8.62 -5.53
N TYR A 231 -17.34 7.91 -5.69
CA TYR A 231 -18.63 8.47 -6.07
C TYR A 231 -19.13 9.52 -5.07
N LYS A 232 -19.05 9.24 -3.76
CA LYS A 232 -19.49 10.19 -2.73
C LYS A 232 -18.64 11.46 -2.70
N GLN A 233 -17.33 11.33 -2.85
CA GLN A 233 -16.43 12.48 -2.81
C GLN A 233 -16.51 13.32 -4.08
N MET A 234 -16.64 12.67 -5.24
CA MET A 234 -16.76 13.37 -6.52
C MET A 234 -18.09 14.15 -6.64
N ASN A 235 -19.18 13.68 -6.01
CA ASN A 235 -20.44 14.42 -5.98
C ASN A 235 -20.53 15.50 -4.90
N LYS A 236 -19.74 15.40 -3.82
CA LYS A 236 -19.74 16.35 -2.70
C LYS A 236 -18.60 17.36 -2.79
N GLN A 237 -18.04 17.55 -3.98
CA GLN A 237 -16.77 18.23 -4.17
C GLN A 237 -16.78 19.59 -3.47
N GLU A 238 -15.84 19.77 -2.54
CA GLU A 238 -15.69 21.03 -1.82
C GLU A 238 -14.76 21.94 -2.63
N THR A 239 -15.23 23.14 -2.97
CA THR A 239 -14.41 24.14 -3.65
C THR A 239 -13.27 24.56 -2.72
N CYS A 240 -12.06 24.09 -2.99
CA CYS A 240 -10.88 24.48 -2.24
C CYS A 240 -10.32 25.82 -2.75
N SER A 241 -9.92 26.70 -1.83
CA SER A 241 -9.26 27.96 -2.18
C SER A 241 -7.96 27.71 -2.95
N LEU A 242 -7.66 28.54 -3.95
CA LEU A 242 -6.42 28.46 -4.73
C LEU A 242 -5.16 28.50 -3.84
N LYS A 243 -5.19 29.31 -2.77
CA LYS A 243 -4.10 29.37 -1.78
C LYS A 243 -3.89 28.04 -1.06
N PHE A 244 -4.97 27.36 -0.71
CA PHE A 244 -4.91 26.04 -0.07
C PHE A 244 -4.36 24.99 -1.05
N ASN A 245 -4.84 24.99 -2.30
CA ASN A 245 -4.34 24.08 -3.34
C ASN A 245 -2.84 24.28 -3.61
N LEU A 246 -2.37 25.53 -3.68
CA LEU A 246 -0.95 25.84 -3.86
C LEU A 246 -0.11 25.35 -2.68
N TRP A 247 -0.58 25.54 -1.45
CA TRP A 247 0.12 25.05 -0.26
C TRP A 247 0.18 23.52 -0.22
N VAL A 248 -0.92 22.83 -0.54
CA VAL A 248 -0.96 21.37 -0.65
C VAL A 248 0.02 20.88 -1.72
N PHE A 249 0.04 21.54 -2.88
CA PHE A 249 0.97 21.23 -3.96
C PHE A 249 2.43 21.39 -3.52
N ILE A 250 2.83 22.56 -3.01
CA ILE A 250 4.21 22.82 -2.59
C ILE A 250 4.65 21.83 -1.51
N ARG A 251 3.85 21.66 -0.45
CA ARG A 251 4.18 20.74 0.66
C ARG A 251 4.24 19.29 0.18
N GLY A 252 3.33 18.89 -0.69
CA GLY A 252 3.29 17.56 -1.28
C GLY A 252 4.52 17.27 -2.12
N SER A 253 4.85 18.18 -3.05
CA SER A 253 5.99 18.09 -3.96
C SER A 253 7.31 18.06 -3.20
N VAL A 254 7.52 18.96 -2.23
CA VAL A 254 8.74 18.95 -1.39
C VAL A 254 8.89 17.63 -0.66
N ARG A 255 7.81 17.11 -0.05
CA ARG A 255 7.84 15.82 0.64
C ARG A 255 8.18 14.66 -0.30
N ILE A 256 7.59 14.63 -1.50
CA ILE A 256 7.86 13.58 -2.50
C ILE A 256 9.32 13.65 -2.97
N LEU A 257 9.84 14.85 -3.24
CA LEU A 257 11.23 15.05 -3.63
C LEU A 257 12.21 14.58 -2.56
N LEU A 258 11.92 14.83 -1.27
CA LEU A 258 12.74 14.33 -0.16
C LEU A 258 12.77 12.80 -0.11
N TRP A 259 11.62 12.14 -0.28
CA TRP A 259 11.57 10.67 -0.31
C TRP A 259 12.20 10.07 -1.55
N TRP A 260 12.06 10.73 -2.70
CA TRP A 260 12.74 10.34 -3.93
C TRP A 260 14.26 10.42 -3.76
N TRP A 261 14.76 11.53 -3.21
CA TRP A 261 16.19 11.69 -2.91
C TRP A 261 16.70 10.60 -1.96
N LEU A 262 15.90 10.25 -0.94
CA LEU A 262 16.25 9.16 -0.02
C LEU A 262 16.30 7.81 -0.75
N ALA A 263 15.31 7.49 -1.60
CA ALA A 263 15.29 6.26 -2.37
C ALA A 263 16.50 6.14 -3.30
N GLU A 264 16.81 7.21 -4.05
CA GLU A 264 17.99 7.27 -4.91
C GLU A 264 19.28 7.11 -4.09
N SER A 265 19.40 7.82 -2.96
CA SER A 265 20.57 7.66 -2.09
C SER A 265 20.74 6.22 -1.60
N MET A 266 19.64 5.52 -1.26
CA MET A 266 19.70 4.13 -0.81
C MET A 266 20.29 3.21 -1.86
N ILE A 267 19.88 3.32 -3.13
CA ILE A 267 20.36 2.43 -4.22
C ILE A 267 21.75 2.79 -4.75
N HIS A 268 22.23 4.02 -4.51
CA HIS A 268 23.60 4.40 -4.82
C HIS A 268 24.59 3.97 -3.73
N PHE A 269 24.17 4.01 -2.47
CA PHE A 269 25.05 3.65 -1.34
C PHE A 269 24.96 2.17 -0.97
N MET A 270 23.81 1.53 -1.15
CA MET A 270 23.57 0.14 -0.79
C MET A 270 23.08 -0.63 -2.02
N TYR A 271 23.85 -1.61 -2.49
CA TYR A 271 23.52 -2.47 -3.63
C TYR A 271 22.58 -3.61 -3.19
N ILE A 272 21.45 -3.22 -2.59
CA ILE A 272 20.51 -4.11 -1.89
C ILE A 272 20.00 -5.19 -2.84
N HIS A 273 19.53 -4.81 -4.01
CA HIS A 273 18.85 -5.71 -4.95
C HIS A 273 19.85 -6.52 -5.76
N ALA A 274 20.99 -5.93 -6.14
CA ALA A 274 22.07 -6.65 -6.80
C ALA A 274 22.62 -7.78 -5.92
N ILE A 275 22.94 -7.50 -4.64
CA ILE A 275 23.43 -8.53 -3.72
C ILE A 275 22.36 -9.60 -3.47
N CYS A 276 21.09 -9.21 -3.29
CA CYS A 276 20.00 -10.18 -3.11
C CYS A 276 19.72 -11.03 -4.37
N SER A 277 20.07 -10.54 -5.56
CA SER A 277 19.87 -11.24 -6.83
C SER A 277 21.01 -12.18 -7.19
N SER A 278 22.16 -12.09 -6.50
CA SER A 278 23.33 -12.94 -6.72
C SER A 278 23.52 -13.94 -5.57
N PRO A 279 23.19 -15.24 -5.76
CA PRO A 279 23.26 -16.24 -4.69
C PRO A 279 24.66 -16.38 -4.06
N SER A 280 25.72 -16.26 -4.86
CA SER A 280 27.10 -16.37 -4.38
C SER A 280 27.46 -15.25 -3.40
N HIS A 281 27.09 -14.01 -3.72
CA HIS A 281 27.34 -12.86 -2.85
C HIS A 281 26.48 -12.94 -1.60
N LEU A 282 25.20 -13.30 -1.74
CA LEU A 282 24.29 -13.44 -0.61
C LEU A 282 24.72 -14.52 0.40
N GLU A 283 25.35 -15.60 -0.06
CA GLU A 283 25.94 -16.63 0.80
C GLU A 283 27.28 -16.20 1.43
N ALA A 284 28.03 -15.32 0.77
CA ALA A 284 29.32 -14.84 1.23
C ALA A 284 29.24 -13.73 2.30
N VAL A 285 28.17 -12.93 2.29
CA VAL A 285 28.03 -11.81 3.23
C VAL A 285 27.87 -12.28 4.69
N THR A 286 28.31 -11.44 5.63
CA THR A 286 28.17 -11.73 7.06
C THR A 286 26.70 -11.76 7.49
N TYR A 287 26.40 -12.40 8.63
CA TYR A 287 25.05 -12.37 9.21
C TYR A 287 24.57 -10.95 9.55
N TRP A 288 25.48 -10.03 9.90
CA TRP A 288 25.15 -8.63 10.16
C TRP A 288 24.74 -7.92 8.87
N THR A 289 25.50 -8.12 7.80
CA THR A 289 25.17 -7.63 6.47
C THR A 289 23.85 -8.21 5.97
N LEU A 290 23.61 -9.51 6.16
CA LEU A 290 22.36 -10.18 5.77
C LEU A 290 21.15 -9.59 6.50
N GLY A 291 21.26 -9.34 7.81
CA GLY A 291 20.23 -8.64 8.58
C GLY A 291 20.02 -7.20 8.10
N GLY A 292 21.11 -6.51 7.75
CA GLY A 292 21.06 -5.17 7.17
C GLY A 292 20.41 -5.13 5.80
N LEU A 293 20.68 -6.10 4.92
CA LEU A 293 20.06 -6.25 3.60
C LEU A 293 18.55 -6.46 3.76
N ALA A 294 18.13 -7.36 4.64
CA ALA A 294 16.71 -7.60 4.90
C ALA A 294 15.99 -6.33 5.40
N LEU A 295 16.64 -5.57 6.30
CA LEU A 295 16.11 -4.30 6.80
C LEU A 295 16.06 -3.23 5.70
N ALA A 296 17.13 -3.10 4.92
CA ALA A 296 17.26 -2.13 3.83
C ALA A 296 16.25 -2.41 2.71
N GLN A 297 16.03 -3.69 2.35
CA GLN A 297 15.02 -4.11 1.38
C GLN A 297 13.62 -3.65 1.77
N VAL A 298 13.22 -3.90 3.03
CA VAL A 298 11.89 -3.54 3.53
C VAL A 298 11.73 -2.02 3.64
N LEU A 299 12.78 -1.30 4.05
CA LEU A 299 12.75 0.16 4.14
C LEU A 299 12.78 0.82 2.76
N PHE A 300 13.52 0.27 1.80
CA PHE A 300 13.50 0.74 0.42
C PHE A 300 12.11 0.54 -0.18
N PHE A 301 11.51 -0.64 0.01
CA PHE A 301 10.13 -0.91 -0.41
C PHE A 301 9.14 0.10 0.18
N TYR A 302 9.29 0.43 1.46
CA TYR A 302 8.51 1.49 2.11
C TYR A 302 8.72 2.88 1.46
N VAL A 303 9.96 3.34 1.31
CA VAL A 303 10.28 4.66 0.76
C VAL A 303 9.84 4.78 -0.70
N LYS A 304 10.06 3.73 -1.50
CA LYS A 304 9.58 3.62 -2.89
C LYS A 304 8.09 3.92 -2.98
N TYR A 305 7.27 3.30 -2.13
CA TYR A 305 5.81 3.52 -2.16
C TYR A 305 5.39 4.91 -1.67
N LEU A 306 6.18 5.57 -0.80
CA LEU A 306 5.91 6.98 -0.46
C LEU A 306 6.00 7.91 -1.67
N VAL A 307 6.87 7.58 -2.63
CA VAL A 307 7.01 8.32 -3.89
C VAL A 307 5.92 7.88 -4.88
N LEU A 308 5.85 6.57 -5.17
CA LEU A 308 4.94 6.01 -6.17
C LEU A 308 3.47 6.25 -5.83
N PHE A 309 3.07 6.19 -4.56
CA PHE A 309 1.70 6.54 -4.14
C PHE A 309 1.56 8.02 -3.80
N GLY A 310 2.65 8.68 -3.41
CA GLY A 310 2.66 10.10 -3.04
C GLY A 310 2.25 11.01 -4.19
N VAL A 311 2.73 10.74 -5.41
CA VAL A 311 2.40 11.53 -6.61
C VAL A 311 0.89 11.43 -6.95
N PRO A 312 0.31 10.24 -7.17
CA PRO A 312 -1.14 10.06 -7.29
C PRO A 312 -1.93 10.69 -6.14
N ALA A 313 -1.51 10.44 -4.89
CA ALA A 313 -2.21 10.97 -3.71
C ALA A 313 -2.23 12.51 -3.68
N LEU A 314 -1.18 13.17 -4.16
CA LEU A 314 -1.15 14.62 -4.31
C LEU A 314 -2.16 15.09 -5.34
N VAL A 315 -2.21 14.44 -6.50
CA VAL A 315 -3.15 14.76 -7.59
C VAL A 315 -4.60 14.58 -7.13
N LEU A 316 -4.91 13.49 -6.41
CA LEU A 316 -6.22 13.27 -5.79
C LEU A 316 -6.62 14.42 -4.86
N ARG A 317 -5.70 14.87 -4.00
CA ARG A 317 -5.96 15.97 -3.06
C ARG A 317 -6.18 17.29 -3.79
N MET A 318 -5.44 17.53 -4.87
CA MET A 318 -5.65 18.71 -5.74
C MET A 318 -6.98 18.64 -6.50
N ASP A 319 -7.48 17.44 -6.77
CA ASP A 319 -8.85 17.25 -7.27
C ASP A 319 -9.91 17.51 -6.19
N GLY A 320 -9.54 17.74 -4.93
CA GLY A 320 -10.47 17.89 -3.81
C GLY A 320 -10.96 16.55 -3.24
N LEU A 321 -10.30 15.44 -3.59
CA LEU A 321 -10.59 14.13 -3.03
C LEU A 321 -9.66 13.81 -1.85
N LYS A 322 -10.21 13.16 -0.83
CA LYS A 322 -9.44 12.56 0.25
C LYS A 322 -8.76 11.28 -0.25
N SER A 323 -7.46 11.37 -0.48
CA SER A 323 -6.61 10.22 -0.76
C SER A 323 -6.47 9.32 0.49
N PRO A 324 -6.39 7.99 0.33
CA PRO A 324 -5.97 7.08 1.40
C PRO A 324 -4.64 7.52 2.02
N ASP A 325 -4.44 7.19 3.30
CA ASP A 325 -3.18 7.52 3.97
C ASP A 325 -2.03 6.75 3.33
N LEU A 326 -0.89 7.43 3.20
CA LEU A 326 0.35 6.82 2.70
C LEU A 326 0.90 5.80 3.71
N PRO A 327 1.77 4.88 3.27
CA PRO A 327 2.38 3.90 4.14
C PRO A 327 2.98 4.53 5.40
N ARG A 328 2.80 3.86 6.55
CA ARG A 328 3.51 4.17 7.79
C ARG A 328 4.85 3.44 7.84
N CYS A 329 5.84 4.04 8.51
CA CYS A 329 7.19 3.48 8.62
C CYS A 329 7.18 2.06 9.18
N VAL A 330 7.76 1.11 8.41
CA VAL A 330 7.74 -0.31 8.74
C VAL A 330 8.53 -0.63 10.01
N SER A 331 9.63 0.08 10.27
CA SER A 331 10.41 -0.07 11.51
C SER A 331 9.65 0.32 12.78
N THR A 332 8.54 1.05 12.66
CA THR A 332 7.68 1.42 13.80
C THR A 332 6.52 0.45 14.03
N MET A 333 6.39 -0.57 13.18
CA MET A 333 5.30 -1.55 13.26
C MET A 333 5.63 -2.63 14.29
N TYR A 334 4.77 -2.77 15.29
CA TYR A 334 4.89 -3.79 16.34
C TYR A 334 3.81 -4.89 16.23
N SER A 335 2.98 -4.88 15.19
CA SER A 335 1.92 -5.87 14.98
C SER A 335 1.72 -6.19 13.50
N PHE A 336 1.49 -7.46 13.17
CA PHE A 336 1.17 -7.90 11.80
C PHE A 336 -0.15 -7.29 11.33
N SER A 337 -1.17 -7.29 12.19
CA SER A 337 -2.46 -6.66 11.88
C SER A 337 -2.32 -5.15 11.68
N GLY A 338 -1.44 -4.49 12.42
CA GLY A 338 -1.16 -3.05 12.27
C GLY A 338 -0.42 -2.73 10.98
N MET A 339 0.55 -3.57 10.62
CA MET A 339 1.28 -3.49 9.34
C MET A 339 0.31 -3.55 8.17
N TRP A 340 -0.57 -4.56 8.12
CA TRP A 340 -1.54 -4.71 7.04
C TRP A 340 -2.58 -3.58 6.96
N ARG A 341 -2.92 -2.95 8.08
CA ARG A 341 -3.82 -1.78 8.09
C ARG A 341 -3.18 -0.51 7.58
N SER A 342 -1.85 -0.39 7.69
CA SER A 342 -1.15 0.89 7.61
C SER A 342 -0.09 0.95 6.50
N PHE A 343 0.24 -0.18 5.87
CA PHE A 343 1.18 -0.21 4.75
C PHE A 343 0.48 0.25 3.47
N ASP A 344 -0.46 -0.54 2.94
CA ASP A 344 -1.34 -0.13 1.85
C ASP A 344 -2.78 0.03 2.36
N VAL A 345 -3.11 1.25 2.77
CA VAL A 345 -4.41 1.59 3.36
C VAL A 345 -5.54 1.42 2.36
N GLY A 346 -5.29 1.72 1.08
CA GLY A 346 -6.27 1.62 0.00
C GLY A 346 -6.62 0.16 -0.28
N LEU A 347 -5.60 -0.67 -0.52
CA LEU A 347 -5.77 -2.10 -0.74
C LEU A 347 -6.38 -2.76 0.49
N HIS A 348 -5.92 -2.45 1.70
CA HIS A 348 -6.51 -2.98 2.94
C HIS A 348 -8.01 -2.66 3.04
N THR A 349 -8.42 -1.42 2.71
CA THR A 349 -9.83 -1.02 2.72
C THR A 349 -10.64 -1.84 1.71
N PHE A 350 -10.10 -2.05 0.51
CA PHE A 350 -10.70 -2.91 -0.51
C PHE A 350 -10.86 -4.36 0.00
N LEU A 351 -9.78 -4.96 0.48
CA LEU A 351 -9.75 -6.35 0.96
C LEU A 351 -10.73 -6.56 2.11
N VAL A 352 -10.75 -5.65 3.07
CA VAL A 352 -11.65 -5.75 4.23
C VAL A 352 -13.12 -5.67 3.80
N ARG A 353 -13.45 -4.69 2.95
CA ARG A 353 -14.83 -4.43 2.53
C ARG A 353 -15.38 -5.51 1.59
N TYR A 354 -14.57 -5.97 0.64
CA TYR A 354 -15.06 -6.80 -0.46
C TYR A 354 -14.77 -8.29 -0.31
N ILE A 355 -13.81 -8.68 0.54
CA ILE A 355 -13.45 -10.08 0.77
C ILE A 355 -13.68 -10.46 2.24
N TYR A 356 -12.93 -9.86 3.16
CA TYR A 356 -12.88 -10.30 4.55
C TYR A 356 -14.24 -10.24 5.27
N ILE A 357 -14.95 -9.11 5.17
CA ILE A 357 -16.27 -8.94 5.82
C ILE A 357 -17.32 -9.86 5.18
N PRO A 358 -17.50 -9.90 3.83
CA PRO A 358 -18.44 -10.82 3.19
C PRO A 358 -18.20 -12.30 3.50
N MET A 359 -16.94 -12.74 3.65
CA MET A 359 -16.60 -14.11 4.03
C MET A 359 -16.84 -14.44 5.52
N GLY A 360 -17.26 -13.45 6.31
CA GLY A 360 -17.68 -13.63 7.70
C GLY A 360 -16.60 -13.35 8.74
N GLY A 361 -15.48 -12.73 8.37
CA GLY A 361 -14.36 -12.42 9.25
C GLY A 361 -14.70 -11.45 10.41
N SER A 362 -15.79 -10.67 10.28
CA SER A 362 -16.28 -9.80 11.35
C SER A 362 -17.18 -10.51 12.38
N ARG A 363 -17.56 -11.77 12.14
CA ARG A 363 -18.39 -12.54 13.07
C ARG A 363 -17.45 -13.20 14.08
N CYS A 364 -17.78 -13.18 15.38
CA CYS A 364 -16.92 -13.60 16.50
C CYS A 364 -16.48 -15.09 16.53
N ASN A 365 -16.46 -15.79 15.39
CA ASN A 365 -16.02 -17.17 15.24
C ASN A 365 -14.58 -17.22 14.69
N ILE A 366 -13.70 -17.96 15.38
CA ILE A 366 -12.28 -18.12 15.00
C ILE A 366 -12.09 -18.74 13.61
N LEU A 367 -12.87 -19.77 13.28
CA LEU A 367 -12.72 -20.50 12.03
C LEU A 367 -13.09 -19.60 10.85
N LYS A 368 -14.15 -18.81 11.00
CA LYS A 368 -14.57 -17.84 9.98
C LYS A 368 -13.54 -16.74 9.81
N MET A 369 -12.95 -16.24 10.90
CA MET A 369 -11.87 -15.26 10.84
C MET A 369 -10.64 -15.82 10.11
N LEU A 370 -10.14 -17.00 10.50
CA LEU A 370 -8.98 -17.64 9.88
C LEU A 370 -9.21 -17.91 8.39
N PHE A 371 -10.37 -18.48 8.05
CA PHE A 371 -10.76 -18.73 6.66
C PHE A 371 -10.87 -17.44 5.84
N SER A 372 -11.51 -16.39 6.38
CA SER A 372 -11.65 -15.11 5.70
C SER A 372 -10.30 -14.44 5.47
N THR A 373 -9.39 -14.48 6.46
CA THR A 373 -8.02 -14.00 6.28
C THR A 373 -7.25 -14.82 5.24
N ALA A 374 -7.37 -16.15 5.25
CA ALA A 374 -6.69 -17.02 4.30
C ALA A 374 -7.11 -16.72 2.86
N ILE A 375 -8.42 -16.55 2.60
CA ILE A 375 -8.94 -16.15 1.28
C ILE A 375 -8.42 -14.78 0.88
N THR A 376 -8.36 -13.83 1.82
CA THR A 376 -7.85 -12.49 1.56
C THR A 376 -6.39 -12.54 1.09
N PHE A 377 -5.54 -13.31 1.78
CA PHE A 377 -4.14 -13.52 1.39
C PHE A 377 -3.96 -14.29 0.09
N ALA A 378 -4.80 -15.30 -0.15
CA ALA A 378 -4.80 -16.04 -1.40
C ALA A 378 -5.15 -15.14 -2.59
N PHE A 379 -6.15 -14.27 -2.44
CA PHE A 379 -6.50 -13.29 -3.45
C PHE A 379 -5.35 -12.31 -3.72
N VAL A 380 -4.72 -11.76 -2.69
CA VAL A 380 -3.57 -10.84 -2.85
C VAL A 380 -2.43 -11.52 -3.60
N SER A 381 -2.09 -12.76 -3.24
CA SER A 381 -1.04 -13.55 -3.93
C SER A 381 -1.37 -13.74 -5.40
N TYR A 382 -2.61 -14.13 -5.68
CA TYR A 382 -3.10 -14.37 -7.03
C TYR A 382 -3.14 -13.08 -7.86
N TRP A 383 -3.56 -11.96 -7.26
CA TRP A 383 -3.57 -10.63 -7.87
C TRP A 383 -2.17 -10.12 -8.24
N HIS A 384 -1.17 -10.35 -7.38
CA HIS A 384 0.23 -10.06 -7.69
C HIS A 384 0.88 -11.03 -8.69
N GLY A 385 0.23 -12.16 -8.97
CA GLY A 385 0.61 -13.05 -10.06
C GLY A 385 0.79 -14.52 -9.74
N GLY A 386 0.62 -14.90 -8.49
CA GLY A 386 0.57 -16.31 -8.09
C GLY A 386 1.89 -17.06 -8.24
N TYR A 387 3.03 -16.36 -8.31
CA TYR A 387 4.35 -16.99 -8.24
C TYR A 387 4.56 -17.70 -6.89
N SER A 388 5.40 -18.72 -6.86
CA SER A 388 5.65 -19.54 -5.66
C SER A 388 6.10 -18.71 -4.44
N TYR A 389 6.99 -17.73 -4.65
CA TYR A 389 7.46 -16.85 -3.59
C TYR A 389 6.35 -15.96 -3.00
N LEU A 390 5.35 -15.54 -3.81
CA LEU A 390 4.20 -14.77 -3.34
C LEU A 390 3.28 -15.62 -2.47
N TRP A 391 3.08 -16.88 -2.84
CA TRP A 391 2.33 -17.83 -2.01
C TRP A 391 3.02 -18.08 -0.66
N SER A 392 4.34 -18.29 -0.68
CA SER A 392 5.13 -18.43 0.56
C SER A 392 5.00 -17.18 1.44
N TRP A 393 5.17 -16.00 0.85
CA TRP A 393 5.02 -14.72 1.56
C TRP A 393 3.62 -14.55 2.16
N ALA A 394 2.57 -14.92 1.43
CA ALA A 394 1.20 -14.79 1.90
C ALA A 394 0.86 -15.79 3.01
N ILE A 395 1.37 -17.02 2.93
CA ILE A 395 1.23 -18.01 4.01
C ILE A 395 1.92 -17.50 5.28
N LEU A 396 3.14 -16.99 5.18
CA LEU A 396 3.87 -16.44 6.33
C LEU A 396 3.13 -15.26 6.98
N ASN A 397 2.61 -14.34 6.17
CA ASN A 397 1.82 -13.22 6.68
C ASN A 397 0.50 -13.68 7.32
N TRP A 398 -0.19 -14.64 6.71
CA TRP A 398 -1.41 -15.23 7.26
C TRP A 398 -1.14 -15.90 8.61
N LEU A 399 -0.06 -16.68 8.70
CA LEU A 399 0.38 -17.30 9.95
C LEU A 399 0.73 -16.25 11.01
N GLY A 400 1.42 -15.17 10.65
CA GLY A 400 1.71 -14.06 11.55
C GLY A 400 0.45 -13.40 12.13
N VAL A 401 -0.54 -13.12 11.28
CA VAL A 401 -1.83 -12.56 11.71
C VAL A 401 -2.63 -13.58 12.55
N ALA A 402 -2.61 -14.86 12.19
CA ALA A 402 -3.27 -15.91 12.93
C ALA A 402 -2.65 -16.08 14.33
N ALA A 403 -1.32 -16.09 14.41
CA ALA A 403 -0.57 -16.16 15.66
C ALA A 403 -0.84 -14.94 16.55
N GLU A 404 -0.78 -13.72 16.00
CA GLU A 404 -1.10 -12.49 16.74
C GLU A 404 -2.50 -12.55 17.35
N ASN A 405 -3.50 -12.96 16.57
CA ASN A 405 -4.87 -13.09 17.06
C ASN A 405 -5.03 -14.23 18.08
N GLY A 406 -4.30 -15.34 17.91
CA GLY A 406 -4.24 -16.44 18.87
C GLY A 406 -3.68 -15.99 20.21
N VAL A 407 -2.54 -15.30 20.21
CA VAL A 407 -1.89 -14.75 21.42
C VAL A 407 -2.81 -13.73 22.12
N LYS A 408 -3.42 -12.80 21.38
CA LYS A 408 -4.38 -11.83 21.96
C LYS A 408 -5.52 -12.52 22.71
N ARG A 409 -6.04 -13.62 22.16
CA ARG A 409 -7.11 -14.38 22.80
C ARG A 409 -6.62 -15.15 24.01
N LEU A 410 -5.46 -15.78 23.93
CA LEU A 410 -4.84 -16.47 25.06
C LEU A 410 -4.64 -15.50 26.24
N VAL A 411 -4.11 -14.32 25.98
CA VAL A 411 -3.88 -13.26 26.98
C VAL A 411 -5.20 -12.70 27.54
N SER A 412 -6.29 -12.74 26.77
CA SER A 412 -7.61 -12.31 27.23
C SER A 412 -8.34 -13.33 28.13
N LEU A 413 -7.80 -14.55 28.29
CA LEU A 413 -8.36 -15.53 29.21
C LEU A 413 -8.17 -15.05 30.66
N PRO A 414 -9.20 -15.09 31.52
CA PRO A 414 -9.13 -14.57 32.88
C PRO A 414 -7.94 -15.10 33.68
N ALA A 415 -7.69 -16.42 33.63
CA ALA A 415 -6.58 -17.05 34.34
C ALA A 415 -5.19 -16.54 33.91
N VAL A 416 -5.02 -16.25 32.61
CA VAL A 416 -3.75 -15.73 32.07
C VAL A 416 -3.60 -14.26 32.41
N LEU A 417 -4.68 -13.49 32.32
CA LEU A 417 -4.69 -12.08 32.69
C LEU A 417 -4.35 -11.91 34.17
N ASP A 418 -4.95 -12.72 35.05
CA ASP A 418 -4.67 -12.70 36.49
C ASP A 418 -3.21 -13.05 36.78
N LEU A 419 -2.65 -14.06 36.09
CA LEU A 419 -1.23 -14.41 36.21
C LEU A 419 -0.31 -13.25 35.80
N ILE A 420 -0.61 -12.59 34.67
CA ILE A 420 0.15 -11.44 34.17
C ILE A 420 0.06 -10.27 35.15
N LEU A 421 -1.12 -9.99 35.70
CA LEU A 421 -1.31 -8.92 36.67
C LEU A 421 -0.55 -9.19 37.97
N VAL A 422 -0.55 -10.44 38.46
CA VAL A 422 0.23 -10.86 39.63
C VAL A 422 1.73 -10.74 39.36
N ALA A 423 2.21 -11.17 38.19
CA ALA A 423 3.61 -11.05 37.80
C ALA A 423 4.04 -9.58 37.70
N LYS A 424 3.23 -8.72 37.06
CA LYS A 424 3.48 -7.27 36.99
C LYS A 424 3.53 -6.64 38.38
N LYS A 425 2.61 -7.00 39.27
CA LYS A 425 2.59 -6.49 40.64
C LYS A 425 3.85 -6.89 41.41
N LYS A 426 4.31 -8.13 41.26
CA LYS A 426 5.58 -8.59 41.86
C LYS A 426 6.78 -7.84 41.31
N ILE A 427 6.89 -7.67 40.00
CA ILE A 427 7.99 -6.91 39.37
C ILE A 427 8.00 -5.46 39.87
N TRP A 428 6.84 -4.82 39.88
CA TRP A 428 6.72 -3.44 40.37
C TRP A 428 7.09 -3.31 41.85
N GLN A 429 6.71 -4.29 42.68
CA GLN A 429 7.12 -4.35 44.09
C GLN A 429 8.62 -4.56 44.29
N VAL A 430 9.29 -5.29 43.40
CA VAL A 430 10.76 -5.47 43.44
C VAL A 430 11.44 -4.17 43.03
N MET A 431 11.03 -3.55 41.91
CA MET A 431 11.60 -2.28 41.44
C MET A 431 11.44 -1.14 42.46
N THR A 432 10.27 -1.02 43.09
CA THR A 432 10.03 0.03 44.11
C THR A 432 10.76 -0.21 45.43
N LYS A 433 11.04 -1.47 45.79
CA LYS A 433 11.90 -1.80 46.94
C LYS A 433 13.37 -1.46 46.68
N GLU A 434 13.85 -1.62 45.46
CA GLU A 434 15.23 -1.27 45.08
C GLU A 434 15.45 0.24 44.95
N GLU A 435 14.42 1.01 44.56
CA GLU A 435 14.50 2.48 44.45
C GLU A 435 14.23 3.26 45.76
N GLY A 436 13.93 2.57 46.87
CA GLY A 436 13.70 3.23 48.17
C GLY A 436 12.47 4.15 48.21
N ILE A 437 11.51 3.98 47.29
CA ILE A 437 10.29 4.79 47.24
C ILE A 437 9.28 4.17 48.22
N SER A 438 9.29 4.66 49.46
CA SER A 438 8.25 4.42 50.46
C SER A 438 6.96 5.15 50.06
N CYS A 439 5.93 4.42 49.62
CA CYS A 439 4.57 4.94 49.52
C CYS A 439 3.75 4.47 50.72
N ASN A 440 3.32 5.42 51.55
CA ASN A 440 2.39 5.21 52.67
C ASN A 440 1.05 4.66 52.14
N ALA A 441 0.55 3.60 52.78
CA ALA A 441 -0.58 2.79 52.33
C ALA A 441 -1.98 3.32 52.71
N ASP A 442 -2.15 4.63 52.96
CA ASP A 442 -3.37 5.16 53.62
C ASP A 442 -4.23 6.15 52.80
N THR A 443 -4.17 6.11 51.46
CA THR A 443 -5.17 6.83 50.65
C THR A 443 -5.81 5.92 49.62
N VAL A 444 -6.75 5.10 50.10
CA VAL A 444 -7.85 4.56 49.28
C VAL A 444 -8.96 5.62 49.27
N PRO A 445 -9.34 6.22 48.13
CA PRO A 445 -10.63 6.89 48.06
C PRO A 445 -11.70 5.81 47.91
N CYS A 446 -12.41 5.53 49.00
CA CYS A 446 -13.73 4.93 48.94
C CYS A 446 -14.65 5.83 48.10
N CYS A 447 -15.06 5.36 46.92
CA CYS A 447 -16.26 5.90 46.26
C CYS A 447 -17.34 4.82 46.28
N THR A 448 -18.19 4.90 47.31
CA THR A 448 -19.51 4.27 47.41
C THR A 448 -20.38 4.67 46.23
N SER A 449 -20.93 3.68 45.52
CA SER A 449 -21.95 3.91 44.49
C SER A 449 -23.29 4.21 45.17
N HIS A 450 -23.72 5.48 45.16
CA HIS A 450 -25.14 5.78 45.27
C HIS A 450 -25.79 5.54 43.91
N ARG A 451 -26.45 4.39 43.77
CA ARG A 451 -27.57 4.24 42.84
C ARG A 451 -28.82 4.78 43.50
N ASN A 452 -29.61 5.54 42.73
CA ASN A 452 -31.07 5.59 42.76
C ASN A 452 -31.54 6.59 41.69
N PRO A 453 -32.74 6.43 41.15
CA PRO A 453 -33.23 5.32 40.33
C PRO A 453 -33.19 5.65 38.83
#